data_AF-A0A379SD35-F1
#
_entry.id   AF-A0A379SD35-F1
#
_cell.length_a   1.000
_cell.length_b   1.000
_cell.length_c   1.000
_cell.angle_alpha   90.00
_cell.angle_beta   90.00
_cell.angle_gamma   90.00
#
_symmetry.space_group_name_H-M   'P 1'
#
loop_
_entity.id
_entity.type
_entity.pdbx_description
1 polymer ?
#
loop_
_entity_poly.entity_id
_entity_poly.type
_entity_poly.pdbx_seq_one_letter_code
_entity_poly.pdbx_strand_id
1 'polypeptide(L)'
;MNNEKLFRLSRTFIAITTASGLFIHTAFAAESAKDATQYTQQINQQYIKNLPFSDRQDFADAQRGFIAPLPDHGILNNSDGKPLLPR
;
A
#
# COMPACT_ATOMS: atom_id res chain seq x y z
N MET A 1 31.96 -48.43 45.13
CA MET A 1 30.61 -48.01 44.72
C MET A 1 30.70 -46.54 44.37
N ASN A 2 31.30 -46.27 43.22
CA ASN A 2 31.82 -44.97 42.81
C ASN A 2 31.83 -45.00 41.26
N ASN A 3 31.59 -43.98 40.44
CA ASN A 3 31.22 -42.58 40.52
C ASN A 3 30.91 -42.16 39.07
N GLU A 4 30.08 -41.13 38.91
CA GLU A 4 29.91 -40.32 37.69
C GLU A 4 29.27 -40.99 36.47
N LYS A 5 27.93 -40.90 36.39
CA LYS A 5 27.22 -40.83 35.11
C LYS A 5 27.64 -39.54 34.39
N LEU A 6 28.85 -39.56 33.85
CA LEU A 6 29.39 -38.53 32.99
C LEU A 6 28.45 -38.36 31.81
N PHE A 7 27.72 -37.25 31.84
CA PHE A 7 27.00 -36.60 30.76
C PHE A 7 27.61 -36.98 29.40
N ARG A 8 27.04 -38.00 28.74
CA ARG A 8 27.33 -38.25 27.32
C ARG A 8 26.49 -37.24 26.54
N LEU A 9 26.93 -36.00 26.57
CA LEU A 9 26.43 -34.91 25.74
C LEU A 9 26.67 -35.32 24.29
N SER A 10 25.68 -35.95 23.68
CA SER A 10 25.77 -36.43 22.31
C SER A 10 26.00 -35.23 21.41
N ARG A 11 27.11 -35.25 20.66
CA ARG A 11 27.53 -34.21 19.70
C ARG A 11 26.44 -33.87 18.67
N THR A 12 25.40 -34.70 18.56
CA THR A 12 24.21 -34.44 17.75
C THR A 12 23.30 -33.33 18.29
N PHE A 13 23.29 -33.02 19.59
CA PHE A 13 22.39 -32.01 20.15
C PHE A 13 22.89 -30.56 20.01
N ILE A 14 24.21 -30.35 19.81
CA ILE A 14 24.76 -29.00 19.57
C ILE A 14 24.57 -28.57 18.11
N ALA A 15 24.45 -29.51 17.18
CA ALA A 15 24.30 -29.20 15.76
C ALA A 15 22.89 -28.68 15.38
N ILE A 16 21.87 -28.95 16.19
CA ILE A 16 20.48 -28.58 15.87
C ILE A 16 20.16 -27.13 16.28
N THR A 17 20.87 -26.58 17.28
CA THR A 17 20.60 -25.23 17.80
C THR A 17 21.21 -24.12 16.94
N THR A 18 22.22 -24.40 16.11
CA THR A 18 22.83 -23.39 15.23
C THR A 18 22.00 -23.08 13.98
N ALA A 19 21.00 -23.91 13.64
CA ALA A 19 20.19 -23.73 12.44
C ALA A 19 18.79 -23.14 12.69
N SER A 20 18.42 -22.89 13.95
CA SER A 20 17.10 -22.37 14.31
C SER A 20 17.12 -20.85 14.57
N GLY A 21 17.85 -20.11 13.72
CA GLY A 21 17.59 -18.69 13.54
C GLY A 21 16.29 -18.54 12.76
N LEU A 22 15.16 -18.61 13.46
CA LEU A 22 13.83 -18.38 12.92
C LEU A 22 13.86 -17.12 12.07
N PHE A 23 13.76 -17.32 10.76
CA PHE A 23 13.51 -16.28 9.78
C PHE A 23 12.21 -15.58 10.17
N ILE A 24 12.30 -14.48 10.91
CA ILE A 24 11.21 -13.52 11.03
C ILE A 24 11.16 -12.79 9.68
N HIS A 25 10.59 -13.43 8.67
CA HIS A 25 10.12 -12.73 7.49
C HIS A 25 8.88 -11.94 7.90
N THR A 26 9.07 -10.69 8.32
CA THR A 26 7.99 -9.71 8.30
C THR A 26 7.61 -9.50 6.84
N ALA A 27 6.64 -10.28 6.37
CA ALA A 27 6.05 -10.10 5.06
C ALA A 27 5.23 -8.80 5.06
N PHE A 28 5.86 -7.69 4.70
CA PHE A 28 5.14 -6.50 4.25
C PHE A 28 4.65 -6.76 2.82
N ALA A 29 3.54 -7.48 2.69
CA ALA A 29 2.87 -7.65 1.42
C ALA A 29 2.10 -6.36 1.11
N ALA A 30 2.69 -5.49 0.29
CA ALA A 30 1.92 -4.51 -0.45
C ALA A 30 1.10 -5.26 -1.50
N GLU A 31 -0.11 -5.66 -1.15
CA GLU A 31 -1.05 -6.29 -2.08
C GLU A 31 -1.37 -5.28 -3.19
N SER A 32 -1.26 -5.70 -4.46
CA SER A 32 -1.68 -4.86 -5.58
C SER A 32 -3.19 -4.57 -5.50
N ALA A 33 -3.61 -3.38 -5.94
CA ALA A 33 -5.02 -3.07 -6.08
C ALA A 33 -5.74 -4.14 -6.92
N LYS A 34 -6.91 -4.58 -6.44
CA LYS A 34 -7.73 -5.61 -7.11
C LYS A 34 -8.72 -4.94 -8.05
N ASP A 35 -9.07 -5.65 -9.11
CA ASP A 35 -10.13 -5.21 -9.99
C ASP A 35 -11.47 -5.14 -9.26
N ALA A 36 -12.35 -4.23 -9.72
CA ALA A 36 -13.70 -4.12 -9.18
C ALA A 36 -14.48 -5.42 -9.43
N THR A 37 -15.04 -6.00 -8.37
CA THR A 37 -15.89 -7.19 -8.47
C THR A 37 -17.16 -6.93 -9.29
N GLN A 38 -17.83 -7.98 -9.76
CA GLN A 38 -19.12 -7.86 -10.45
C GLN A 38 -20.15 -7.08 -9.62
N TYR A 39 -20.21 -7.34 -8.31
CA TYR A 39 -21.09 -6.62 -7.39
C TYR A 39 -20.75 -5.12 -7.35
N THR A 40 -19.47 -4.76 -7.20
CA THR A 40 -19.02 -3.37 -7.21
C THR A 40 -19.37 -2.66 -8.51
N GLN A 41 -19.16 -3.33 -9.66
CA GLN A 41 -19.52 -2.78 -10.96
C GLN A 41 -21.03 -2.53 -11.11
N GLN A 42 -21.87 -3.47 -10.64
CA GLN A 42 -23.32 -3.33 -10.66
C GLN A 42 -23.80 -2.12 -9.86
N ILE A 43 -23.27 -1.93 -8.65
CA ILE A 43 -23.59 -0.75 -7.82
C ILE A 43 -23.13 0.54 -8.50
N ASN A 44 -21.93 0.57 -9.09
CA ASN A 44 -21.46 1.74 -9.84
C ASN A 44 -22.37 2.09 -11.03
N GLN A 45 -22.90 1.07 -11.73
CA GLN A 45 -23.89 1.29 -12.80
C GLN A 45 -25.23 1.84 -12.28
N GLN A 46 -25.62 1.54 -11.05
CA GLN A 46 -26.82 2.11 -10.45
C GLN A 46 -26.65 3.61 -10.18
N TYR A 47 -25.48 4.06 -9.74
CA TYR A 47 -25.21 5.49 -9.56
C TYR A 47 -25.39 6.27 -10.86
N ILE A 48 -24.88 5.76 -11.98
CA ILE A 48 -25.04 6.39 -13.31
C ILE A 48 -26.52 6.57 -13.69
N LYS A 49 -27.38 5.64 -13.30
CA LYS A 49 -28.83 5.70 -13.60
C LYS A 49 -29.59 6.64 -12.68
N ASN A 50 -29.17 6.74 -11.43
CA ASN A 50 -29.94 7.40 -10.37
C ASN A 50 -29.49 8.82 -10.06
N LEU A 51 -28.25 9.18 -10.41
CA LEU A 51 -27.70 10.52 -10.20
C LEU A 51 -27.73 11.34 -11.48
N PRO A 52 -27.96 12.66 -11.40
CA PRO A 52 -28.09 13.52 -12.57
C PRO A 52 -26.72 13.89 -13.16
N PHE A 53 -25.94 12.92 -13.64
CA PHE A 53 -24.62 13.18 -14.26
C PHE A 53 -24.68 14.00 -15.57
N SER A 54 -25.87 14.18 -16.14
CA SER A 54 -26.10 15.11 -17.25
C SER A 54 -26.09 16.57 -16.79
N ASP A 55 -26.36 16.83 -15.51
CA ASP A 55 -26.14 18.15 -14.92
C ASP A 55 -24.64 18.40 -14.81
N ARG A 56 -24.18 19.47 -15.45
CA ARG A 56 -22.77 19.86 -15.51
C ARG A 56 -22.55 21.28 -15.01
N GLN A 57 -23.50 21.83 -14.24
CA GLN A 57 -23.40 23.18 -13.71
C GLN A 57 -22.11 23.39 -12.91
N ASP A 58 -21.70 22.41 -12.10
CA ASP A 58 -20.46 22.46 -11.32
C ASP A 58 -19.21 22.67 -12.20
N PHE A 59 -19.18 22.11 -13.41
CA PHE A 59 -18.07 22.33 -14.35
C PHE A 59 -18.09 23.75 -14.93
N ALA A 60 -19.27 24.27 -15.24
CA ALA A 60 -19.41 25.64 -15.72
C ALA A 60 -19.01 26.66 -14.64
N ASP A 61 -19.46 26.41 -13.40
CA ASP A 61 -19.10 27.26 -12.24
C ASP A 61 -17.60 27.17 -11.91
N ALA A 62 -16.98 26.00 -12.03
CA ALA A 62 -15.53 25.84 -11.83
C ALA A 62 -14.69 26.60 -12.88
N GLN A 63 -15.21 26.78 -14.09
CA GLN A 63 -14.54 27.53 -15.16
C GLN A 63 -14.82 29.04 -15.12
N ARG A 64 -15.88 29.44 -14.40
CA ARG A 64 -16.31 30.83 -14.37
C ARG A 64 -15.25 31.70 -13.69
N GLY A 65 -14.79 32.73 -14.40
CA GLY A 65 -13.76 33.64 -13.90
C GLY A 65 -12.34 33.05 -13.93
N PHE A 66 -12.12 31.97 -14.67
CA PHE A 66 -10.78 31.43 -14.90
C PHE A 66 -9.86 32.47 -15.57
N ILE A 67 -8.71 32.73 -14.96
CA ILE A 67 -7.73 33.73 -15.44
C ILE A 67 -6.59 33.05 -16.21
N ALA A 68 -5.96 32.05 -15.60
CA ALA A 68 -4.85 31.29 -16.18
C ALA A 68 -4.66 29.96 -15.44
N PRO A 69 -4.10 28.93 -16.10
CA PRO A 69 -3.73 27.69 -15.43
C PRO A 69 -2.54 27.90 -14.50
N LEU A 70 -2.39 27.02 -13.51
CA LEU A 70 -1.18 27.02 -12.68
C LEU A 70 0.05 26.64 -13.53
N PRO A 71 1.20 27.32 -13.34
CA PRO A 71 2.47 26.90 -13.91
C PRO A 71 2.82 25.45 -13.55
N ASP A 72 3.62 24.79 -14.39
CA ASP A 72 4.09 23.41 -14.17
C ASP A 72 2.96 22.42 -13.83
N HIS A 73 1.77 22.66 -14.37
CA HIS A 73 0.55 21.87 -14.11
C HIS A 73 0.18 21.75 -12.62
N GLY A 74 0.54 22.75 -11.81
CA GLY A 74 0.23 22.77 -10.37
C GLY A 74 1.23 22.01 -9.49
N ILE A 75 2.34 21.53 -10.04
CA ILE A 75 3.40 20.89 -9.25
C ILE A 75 4.14 21.98 -8.46
N LEU A 76 4.11 21.85 -7.14
CA LEU A 76 4.88 22.72 -6.24
C LEU A 76 6.04 21.94 -5.67
N ASN A 77 7.26 22.46 -5.80
CA ASN A 77 8.47 21.84 -5.24
C ASN A 77 8.88 22.50 -3.92
N ASN A 78 9.49 21.72 -3.02
CA ASN A 78 10.15 22.26 -1.82
C ASN A 78 11.52 22.86 -2.17
N SER A 79 12.19 23.40 -1.16
CA SER A 79 13.56 23.94 -1.27
C SER A 79 14.58 22.93 -1.81
N ASP A 80 14.32 21.64 -1.66
CA ASP A 80 15.19 20.54 -2.09
C ASP A 80 14.86 20.06 -3.52
N GLY A 81 13.93 20.73 -4.20
CA GLY A 81 13.50 20.39 -5.56
C GLY A 81 12.56 19.18 -5.66
N LYS A 82 12.02 18.68 -4.53
CA LYS A 82 11.07 17.57 -4.50
C LYS A 82 9.62 18.08 -4.54
N PRO A 83 8.70 17.39 -5.23
CA PRO A 83 7.30 17.79 -5.25
C PRO A 83 6.68 17.69 -3.86
N LEU A 84 6.22 18.83 -3.34
CA LEU A 84 5.36 18.95 -2.17
C LEU A 84 3.93 18.53 -2.48
N LEU A 85 3.45 18.95 -3.66
CA LEU A 85 2.17 18.53 -4.21
C LEU A 85 2.45 17.89 -5.57
N PRO A 86 2.44 16.54 -5.65
CA PRO A 86 2.51 15.87 -6.93
C PRO A 86 1.19 16.10 -7.69
N ARG A 87 1.28 16.02 -9.02
CA ARG A 87 0.14 16.10 -9.93
C ARG A 87 -0.87 14.98 -9.69
#